data_AF-A0A6A3GY49-F1
#
_entry.id   AF-A0A6A3GY49-F1
#
_cell.length_a   1.000
_cell.length_b   1.000
_cell.length_c   1.000
_cell.angle_alpha   90.00
_cell.angle_beta   90.00
_cell.angle_gamma   90.00
#
_symmetry.space_group_name_H-M   'P 1'
#
loop_
_entity.id
_entity.type
_entity.pdbx_description
1 polymer ?
#
loop_
_entity_poly.entity_id
_entity_poly.type
_entity_poly.pdbx_seq_one_letter_code
_entity_poly.pdbx_strand_id
1 'polypeptide(L)'
;MGRSNLLRRAIEALVDRGDELWFLFAVFPVLEHALRLEFLRANQERAALSGGYALAQIDAYYSTLDGFGQKDKHQVLLHPVVLLDSQENGSDGDKVETRVSVANALYEELPLASLAVLLDLFMMSSGPNLRAKLCHGETSLSCFLSNCDASTPSAGTEVSSSTRLLFGALVLLCESCRDSSTLLPTNAAHEDEVALSTAVSHCLQSFGCAATSSFHTFYRLHRALSATYSVALNFAAFRQPYTEYRLEEVYTGDDSKRQARLTRVEFPSINVSDGVTFTLVEKTERVAEFLAALALMSDTGTQAQATQKKKSFAYLIGQLNDQLDAITVRIQTDFRVNHCSNHGEARRSVFLSVDGVRAPFNLLEQSMERSLLALSDPDGLSVASCMMEIIACCQRSLQTFRERIEQLQQLVTQGKARTNHRRSLLTSILFLPVFERVQLVSLSIVEHQLLHLCDVAAATKANANSAKSPSTTTAPAICPRATQIEQLQRKLLQCITSFEGCTRSSEAPQKSGEQVIERALQFFNSKAIKAAFPPLM
;
A
#
# COMPACT_ATOMS: atom_id res chain seq x y z
N MET A 1 -10.50 42.15 6.52
CA MET A 1 -10.46 43.02 5.32
C MET A 1 -9.32 42.63 4.36
N GLY A 2 -8.04 42.80 4.73
CA GLY A 2 -6.91 42.57 3.79
C GLY A 2 -6.77 41.14 3.23
N ARG A 3 -6.90 40.09 4.07
CA ARG A 3 -6.69 38.68 3.66
C ARG A 3 -7.79 38.15 2.73
N SER A 4 -9.05 38.44 3.02
CA SER A 4 -10.19 38.07 2.17
C SER A 4 -10.12 38.77 0.81
N ASN A 5 -9.68 40.03 0.77
CA ASN A 5 -9.43 40.75 -0.48
C ASN A 5 -8.24 40.19 -1.25
N LEU A 6 -7.16 39.80 -0.57
CA LEU A 6 -6.01 39.15 -1.20
C LEU A 6 -6.39 37.81 -1.83
N LEU A 7 -7.16 36.98 -1.11
CA LEU A 7 -7.67 35.71 -1.61
C LEU A 7 -8.63 35.91 -2.81
N ARG A 8 -9.56 36.87 -2.73
CA ARG A 8 -10.45 37.21 -3.84
C ARG A 8 -9.67 37.57 -5.10
N ARG A 9 -8.72 38.50 -4.98
CA ARG A 9 -7.86 38.91 -6.10
C ARG A 9 -7.01 37.76 -6.64
N ALA A 10 -6.68 36.77 -5.79
CA ALA A 10 -5.95 35.57 -6.20
C ALA A 10 -6.79 34.67 -7.06
N ILE A 11 -8.01 34.44 -6.64
CA ILE A 11 -8.98 33.64 -7.38
C ILE A 11 -9.28 34.32 -8.72
N GLU A 12 -9.50 35.64 -8.74
CA GLU A 12 -9.66 36.41 -9.99
C GLU A 12 -8.42 36.31 -10.89
N ALA A 13 -7.21 36.41 -10.32
CA ALA A 13 -5.97 36.23 -11.07
C ALA A 13 -5.85 34.84 -11.72
N LEU A 14 -6.23 33.80 -10.98
CA LEU A 14 -6.20 32.43 -11.45
C LEU A 14 -7.27 32.17 -12.52
N VAL A 15 -8.52 32.53 -12.23
CA VAL A 15 -9.69 32.20 -13.07
C VAL A 15 -9.73 33.06 -14.33
N ASP A 16 -9.47 34.35 -14.23
CA ASP A 16 -9.66 35.28 -15.36
C ASP A 16 -8.39 35.39 -16.23
N ARG A 17 -7.21 35.20 -15.63
CA ARG A 17 -5.92 35.42 -16.31
C ARG A 17 -5.03 34.19 -16.40
N GLY A 18 -5.39 33.08 -15.74
CA GLY A 18 -4.51 31.90 -15.63
C GLY A 18 -3.20 32.20 -14.90
N ASP A 19 -3.14 33.25 -14.07
CA ASP A 19 -1.92 33.71 -13.42
C ASP A 19 -1.65 32.90 -12.14
N GLU A 20 -1.12 31.70 -12.34
CA GLU A 20 -0.82 30.74 -11.26
C GLU A 20 0.22 31.27 -10.28
N LEU A 21 1.23 31.99 -10.77
CA LEU A 21 2.29 32.55 -9.93
C LEU A 21 1.71 33.56 -8.93
N TRP A 22 0.88 34.47 -9.42
CA TRP A 22 0.23 35.45 -8.57
C TRP A 22 -0.73 34.79 -7.57
N PHE A 23 -1.50 33.80 -8.03
CA PHE A 23 -2.37 33.01 -7.17
C PHE A 23 -1.60 32.36 -6.03
N LEU A 24 -0.54 31.59 -6.32
CA LEU A 24 0.26 30.89 -5.32
C LEU A 24 0.92 31.88 -4.34
N PHE A 25 1.49 32.97 -4.86
CA PHE A 25 2.11 34.02 -4.04
C PHE A 25 1.12 34.65 -3.05
N ALA A 26 -0.10 34.96 -3.51
CA ALA A 26 -1.13 35.58 -2.68
C ALA A 26 -1.76 34.59 -1.69
N VAL A 27 -1.89 33.32 -2.07
CA VAL A 27 -2.59 32.28 -1.30
C VAL A 27 -1.75 31.70 -0.18
N PHE A 28 -0.46 31.42 -0.38
CA PHE A 28 0.35 30.76 0.64
C PHE A 28 0.39 31.48 1.99
N PRO A 29 0.57 32.82 2.07
CA PRO A 29 0.55 33.52 3.36
C PRO A 29 -0.82 33.47 4.04
N VAL A 30 -1.90 33.47 3.25
CA VAL A 30 -3.28 33.40 3.76
C VAL A 30 -3.56 32.00 4.32
N LEU A 31 -3.18 30.96 3.57
CA LEU A 31 -3.33 29.57 3.97
C LEU A 31 -2.53 29.24 5.23
N GLU A 32 -1.25 29.61 5.28
CA GLU A 32 -0.41 29.39 6.46
C GLU A 32 -0.99 30.09 7.69
N HIS A 33 -1.44 31.34 7.53
CA HIS A 33 -2.04 32.05 8.65
C HIS A 33 -3.34 31.38 9.14
N ALA A 34 -4.22 30.95 8.21
CA ALA A 34 -5.44 30.23 8.57
C ALA A 34 -5.13 28.91 9.29
N LEU A 35 -4.21 28.09 8.74
CA LEU A 35 -3.78 26.84 9.36
C LEU A 35 -3.12 27.05 10.72
N ARG A 36 -2.41 28.16 10.92
CA ARG A 36 -1.82 28.52 12.22
C ARG A 36 -2.88 28.78 13.28
N LEU A 37 -3.93 29.52 12.93
CA LEU A 37 -5.03 29.77 13.85
C LEU A 37 -5.78 28.48 14.18
N GLU A 38 -6.05 27.64 13.18
CA GLU A 38 -6.68 26.34 13.40
C GLU A 38 -5.77 25.38 14.19
N PHE A 39 -4.47 25.40 13.95
CA PHE A 39 -3.50 24.61 14.70
C PHE A 39 -3.52 24.97 16.17
N LEU A 40 -3.46 26.28 16.48
CA LEU A 40 -3.56 26.76 17.85
C LEU A 40 -4.91 26.33 18.44
N ARG A 41 -6.03 26.65 17.79
CA ARG A 41 -7.38 26.30 18.27
C ARG A 41 -7.51 24.81 18.59
N ALA A 42 -7.08 23.95 17.68
CA ALA A 42 -7.25 22.50 17.80
C ALA A 42 -6.29 21.88 18.82
N ASN A 43 -5.08 22.43 18.98
CA ASN A 43 -4.04 21.84 19.85
C ASN A 43 -3.83 22.59 21.17
N GLN A 44 -4.46 23.75 21.40
CA GLN A 44 -4.22 24.60 22.58
C GLN A 44 -4.36 23.81 23.89
N GLU A 45 -5.46 23.07 24.05
CA GLU A 45 -5.66 22.25 25.24
C GLU A 45 -4.78 21.00 25.26
N ARG A 46 -4.59 20.35 24.10
CA ARG A 46 -3.90 19.05 24.02
C ARG A 46 -2.39 19.18 24.23
N ALA A 47 -1.81 20.27 23.76
CA ALA A 47 -0.37 20.54 23.80
C ALA A 47 0.01 21.75 24.68
N ALA A 48 -0.95 22.30 25.44
CA ALA A 48 -0.76 23.47 26.31
C ALA A 48 -0.12 24.68 25.60
N LEU A 49 -0.44 24.88 24.31
CA LEU A 49 0.19 25.91 23.49
C LEU A 49 -0.15 27.32 23.99
N SER A 50 0.87 28.17 24.09
CA SER A 50 0.65 29.60 24.36
C SER A 50 -0.05 30.32 23.20
N GLY A 51 -0.73 31.43 23.49
CA GLY A 51 -1.34 32.28 22.46
C GLY A 51 -0.34 32.89 21.47
N GLY A 52 0.96 32.85 21.78
CA GLY A 52 2.04 33.32 20.91
C GLY A 52 2.09 32.57 19.58
N TYR A 53 1.70 31.28 19.55
CA TYR A 53 1.64 30.46 18.34
C TYR A 53 0.62 30.94 17.29
N ALA A 54 -0.27 31.89 17.62
CA ALA A 54 -1.18 32.52 16.65
C ALA A 54 -0.46 33.45 15.66
N LEU A 55 0.74 33.93 16.03
CA LEU A 55 1.46 34.97 15.32
C LEU A 55 2.86 34.49 14.94
N ALA A 56 3.33 34.86 13.74
CA ALA A 56 4.74 34.75 13.42
C ALA A 56 5.48 35.86 14.19
N GLN A 57 6.45 35.48 15.02
CA GLN A 57 7.22 36.38 15.86
C GLN A 57 8.68 36.37 15.39
N ILE A 58 9.28 37.55 15.26
CA ILE A 58 10.68 37.70 14.89
C ILE A 58 11.54 37.20 16.05
N ASP A 59 12.55 36.37 15.75
CA ASP A 59 13.52 35.80 16.70
C ASP A 59 12.94 34.96 17.85
N ALA A 60 11.70 34.46 17.71
CA ALA A 60 11.04 33.60 18.70
C ALA A 60 10.62 32.25 18.10
N TYR A 61 10.23 31.31 18.95
CA TYR A 61 9.63 30.03 18.54
C TYR A 61 8.21 30.31 18.02
N TYR A 62 7.92 29.93 16.77
CA TYR A 62 6.58 30.01 16.21
C TYR A 62 6.28 28.80 15.31
N SER A 63 5.01 28.64 14.96
CA SER A 63 4.55 27.55 14.11
C SER A 63 4.54 27.93 12.63
N THR A 64 5.04 27.03 11.77
CA THR A 64 5.17 27.26 10.32
C THR A 64 4.51 26.16 9.51
N LEU A 65 4.02 26.51 8.31
CA LEU A 65 3.44 25.53 7.38
C LEU A 65 4.47 24.47 6.96
N ASP A 66 5.70 24.91 6.75
CA ASP A 66 6.87 24.13 6.39
C ASP A 66 8.06 24.51 7.30
N GLY A 67 8.81 23.52 7.78
CA GLY A 67 9.87 23.70 8.80
C GLY A 67 11.25 23.26 8.34
N PHE A 68 11.65 23.65 7.12
CA PHE A 68 12.90 23.20 6.51
C PHE A 68 14.11 23.46 7.43
N GLY A 69 14.77 22.39 7.87
CA GLY A 69 16.02 22.44 8.64
C GLY A 69 15.91 22.96 10.08
N GLN A 70 14.71 23.22 10.60
CA GLN A 70 14.51 23.79 11.94
C GLN A 70 13.36 23.14 12.72
N LYS A 71 13.04 21.87 12.44
CA LYS A 71 12.02 21.10 13.16
C LYS A 71 12.26 21.04 14.68
N ASP A 72 13.53 21.09 15.10
CA ASP A 72 13.91 21.10 16.51
C ASP A 72 13.77 22.50 17.15
N LYS A 73 13.54 23.54 16.35
CA LYS A 73 13.36 24.93 16.76
C LYS A 73 11.97 25.50 16.49
N HIS A 74 11.17 24.87 15.63
CA HIS A 74 9.86 25.39 15.22
C HIS A 74 8.83 24.28 15.16
N GLN A 75 7.60 24.63 15.54
CA GLN A 75 6.47 23.72 15.46
C GLN A 75 5.96 23.68 14.02
N VAL A 76 6.09 22.53 13.36
CA VAL A 76 5.55 22.37 12.00
C VAL A 76 4.05 22.08 12.08
N LEU A 77 3.24 22.95 11.45
CA LEU A 77 1.78 22.94 11.55
C LEU A 77 1.16 21.60 11.15
N LEU A 78 1.67 21.01 10.07
CA LEU A 78 1.18 19.76 9.50
C LEU A 78 1.99 18.54 9.94
N HIS A 79 2.88 18.66 10.93
CA HIS A 79 3.55 17.49 11.48
C HIS A 79 2.56 16.67 12.33
N PRO A 80 2.56 15.33 12.27
CA PRO A 80 1.55 14.51 12.96
C PRO A 80 1.66 14.58 14.49
N VAL A 81 2.76 15.13 14.99
CA VAL A 81 3.04 15.27 16.40
C VAL A 81 3.32 16.73 16.74
N VAL A 82 2.73 17.19 17.84
CA VAL A 82 2.95 18.51 18.44
C VAL A 82 3.88 18.36 19.63
N LEU A 83 4.94 19.17 19.63
CA LEU A 83 5.85 19.25 20.77
C LEU A 83 5.16 20.04 21.87
N LEU A 84 5.22 19.54 23.11
CA LEU A 84 4.73 20.28 24.26
C LEU A 84 5.66 21.47 24.53
N ASP A 85 5.10 22.62 24.91
CA ASP A 85 5.90 23.74 25.41
C ASP A 85 6.66 23.26 26.66
N SER A 86 7.99 23.13 26.55
CA SER A 86 8.84 22.86 27.70
C SER A 86 8.68 24.01 28.68
N GLN A 87 8.12 23.75 29.87
CA GLN A 87 8.38 24.63 31.00
C GLN A 87 9.90 24.60 31.21
N GLU A 88 10.57 25.72 30.97
CA GLU A 88 11.99 25.90 31.26
C GLU A 88 12.22 25.73 32.77
N ASN A 89 12.31 24.48 33.24
CA ASN A 89 12.91 24.18 34.51
C ASN A 89 14.39 24.03 34.26
N GLY A 90 15.13 25.11 34.52
CA GLY A 90 16.59 25.16 34.43
C GLY A 90 17.22 23.98 35.17
N SER A 91 17.72 23.02 34.42
CA SER A 91 18.53 21.93 34.93
C SER A 91 19.47 21.50 33.81
N ASP A 92 20.66 22.09 33.85
CA ASP A 92 21.84 21.67 33.11
C ASP A 92 22.07 20.17 33.33
N GLY A 93 22.02 19.36 32.26
CA GLY A 93 22.12 17.92 32.39
C GLY A 93 22.01 17.17 31.07
N ASP A 94 23.16 16.69 30.60
CA ASP A 94 23.45 15.93 29.39
C ASP A 94 22.69 14.58 29.31
N LYS A 95 21.37 14.63 29.10
CA LYS A 95 20.52 13.49 28.75
C LYS A 95 19.73 13.84 27.50
N VAL A 96 19.64 12.90 26.57
CA VAL A 96 18.76 13.01 25.39
C VAL A 96 17.32 13.12 25.89
N GLU A 97 16.86 14.35 26.13
CA GLU A 97 15.50 14.64 26.54
C GLU A 97 14.57 14.19 25.41
N THR A 98 13.83 13.11 25.66
CA THR A 98 12.72 12.74 24.80
C THR A 98 11.65 13.82 25.00
N ARG A 99 11.66 14.86 24.16
CA ARG A 99 10.66 15.93 24.22
C ARG A 99 9.28 15.30 24.25
N VAL A 100 8.53 15.58 25.31
CA VAL A 100 7.17 15.06 25.46
C VAL A 100 6.34 15.64 24.30
N SER A 101 5.52 14.80 23.68
CA SER A 101 4.78 15.20 22.50
C SER A 101 3.41 14.53 22.42
N VAL A 102 2.49 15.14 21.67
CA VAL A 102 1.08 14.70 21.55
C VAL A 102 0.64 14.65 20.09
N ALA A 103 -0.40 13.87 19.77
CA ALA A 103 -0.93 13.79 18.42
C ALA A 103 -1.55 15.11 17.97
N ASN A 104 -1.24 15.55 16.74
CA ASN A 104 -1.77 16.78 16.18
C ASN A 104 -3.26 16.67 15.83
N ALA A 105 -4.09 17.47 16.51
CA ALA A 105 -5.54 17.48 16.33
C ALA A 105 -6.00 17.99 14.95
N LEU A 106 -5.16 18.67 14.16
CA LEU A 106 -5.49 19.03 12.78
C LEU A 106 -5.76 17.79 11.90
N TYR A 107 -5.11 16.67 12.22
CA TYR A 107 -5.38 15.37 11.62
C TYR A 107 -6.72 14.78 12.05
N GLU A 108 -7.58 15.52 12.73
CA GLU A 108 -8.96 15.16 13.09
C GLU A 108 -9.94 16.18 12.53
N GLU A 109 -9.58 17.47 12.59
CA GLU A 109 -10.44 18.60 12.22
C GLU A 109 -10.48 18.89 10.71
N LEU A 110 -9.34 18.77 10.00
CA LEU A 110 -9.29 19.18 8.59
C LEU A 110 -10.01 18.16 7.68
N PRO A 111 -10.67 18.57 6.58
CA PRO A 111 -11.22 17.64 5.60
C PRO A 111 -10.13 16.69 5.08
N LEU A 112 -10.43 15.39 4.99
CA LEU A 112 -9.44 14.36 4.66
C LEU A 112 -8.70 14.66 3.35
N ALA A 113 -9.45 15.07 2.32
CA ALA A 113 -8.89 15.38 1.01
C ALA A 113 -8.01 16.64 1.04
N SER A 114 -8.42 17.70 1.77
CA SER A 114 -7.58 18.89 1.96
C SER A 114 -6.30 18.54 2.72
N LEU A 115 -6.39 17.76 3.79
CA LEU A 115 -5.24 17.30 4.56
C LEU A 115 -4.25 16.54 3.66
N ALA A 116 -4.72 15.58 2.87
CA ALA A 116 -3.87 14.81 1.97
C ALA A 116 -3.10 15.71 0.97
N VAL A 117 -3.79 16.66 0.33
CA VAL A 117 -3.15 17.62 -0.59
C VAL A 117 -2.14 18.51 0.12
N LEU A 118 -2.47 19.01 1.32
CA LEU A 118 -1.55 19.83 2.10
C LEU A 118 -0.29 19.04 2.48
N LEU A 119 -0.42 17.78 2.87
CA LEU A 119 0.72 16.91 3.16
C LEU A 119 1.58 16.67 1.91
N ASP A 120 0.97 16.46 0.75
CA ASP A 120 1.68 16.24 -0.50
C ASP A 120 2.48 17.48 -0.96
N LEU A 121 1.88 18.67 -0.81
CA LEU A 121 2.49 19.92 -1.28
C LEU A 121 3.57 20.45 -0.31
N PHE A 122 3.43 20.18 0.99
CA PHE A 122 4.25 20.83 2.04
C PHE A 122 5.04 19.88 2.96
N MET A 123 4.72 18.58 3.05
CA MET A 123 5.31 17.66 4.04
C MET A 123 6.10 16.49 3.44
N MET A 124 6.24 16.38 2.12
CA MET A 124 6.94 15.26 1.50
C MET A 124 8.47 15.37 1.61
N SER A 125 9.13 14.28 2.02
CA SER A 125 10.60 14.21 2.10
C SER A 125 11.30 14.45 0.75
N SER A 126 10.71 13.96 -0.35
CA SER A 126 11.18 14.15 -1.73
C SER A 126 10.26 15.02 -2.59
N GLY A 127 9.19 15.57 -2.03
CA GLY A 127 8.19 16.33 -2.78
C GLY A 127 8.61 17.77 -3.04
N PRO A 128 7.70 18.57 -3.64
CA PRO A 128 8.06 19.89 -4.11
C PRO A 128 8.34 20.85 -2.96
N ASN A 129 7.92 20.55 -1.71
CA ASN A 129 8.12 21.36 -0.50
C ASN A 129 8.01 22.84 -0.85
N LEU A 130 6.89 23.16 -1.52
CA LEU A 130 6.84 24.21 -2.54
C LEU A 130 7.39 25.51 -2.01
N ARG A 131 6.94 25.91 -0.84
CA ARG A 131 7.38 27.15 -0.25
C ARG A 131 8.87 27.11 0.09
N ALA A 132 9.35 26.14 0.88
CA ALA A 132 10.78 26.00 1.20
C ALA A 132 11.68 25.94 -0.05
N LYS A 133 11.41 25.04 -1.01
CA LYS A 133 12.27 24.89 -2.19
C LYS A 133 12.20 26.07 -3.16
N LEU A 134 11.06 26.75 -3.27
CA LEU A 134 10.95 27.99 -4.05
C LEU A 134 11.67 29.16 -3.38
N CYS A 135 11.52 29.31 -2.06
CA CYS A 135 12.21 30.34 -1.29
C CYS A 135 13.73 30.16 -1.26
N HIS A 136 14.21 28.91 -1.32
CA HIS A 136 15.65 28.58 -1.39
C HIS A 136 16.20 28.46 -2.81
N GLY A 137 15.36 28.61 -3.85
CA GLY A 137 15.78 28.51 -5.25
C GLY A 137 16.18 27.10 -5.71
N GLU A 138 15.88 26.08 -4.91
CA GLU A 138 16.19 24.66 -5.21
C GLU A 138 15.27 24.08 -6.30
N THR A 139 14.14 24.72 -6.57
CA THR A 139 13.21 24.31 -7.62
C THR A 139 12.69 25.55 -8.34
N SER A 140 12.56 25.48 -9.67
CA SER A 140 11.96 26.57 -10.44
C SER A 140 10.43 26.41 -10.48
N LEU A 141 9.68 27.48 -10.16
CA LEU A 141 8.23 27.53 -10.38
C LEU A 141 7.86 27.15 -11.82
N SER A 142 8.71 27.49 -12.80
CA SER A 142 8.45 27.15 -14.20
C SER A 142 8.43 25.63 -14.46
N CYS A 143 9.25 24.85 -13.74
CA CYS A 143 9.26 23.38 -13.85
C CYS A 143 8.10 22.73 -13.10
N PHE A 144 7.57 23.40 -12.08
CA PHE A 144 6.40 22.95 -11.34
C PHE A 144 5.09 23.22 -12.09
N LEU A 145 5.04 24.34 -12.81
CA LEU A 145 3.89 24.77 -13.61
C LEU A 145 3.89 24.16 -15.03
N SER A 146 5.00 23.58 -15.49
CA SER A 146 5.06 22.93 -16.80
C SER A 146 4.25 21.64 -16.81
N ASN A 147 3.17 21.62 -17.60
CA ASN A 147 2.35 20.43 -17.85
C ASN A 147 3.21 19.32 -18.47
N CYS A 148 3.56 18.28 -17.72
CA CYS A 148 4.38 17.17 -18.21
C CYS A 148 3.73 16.30 -19.30
N ASP A 149 2.49 16.56 -19.75
CA ASP A 149 1.78 15.68 -20.70
C ASP A 149 1.17 16.38 -21.94
N ALA A 150 1.52 17.63 -22.26
CA ALA A 150 0.91 18.32 -23.40
C ALA A 150 1.64 18.05 -24.73
N SER A 151 1.35 16.91 -25.36
CA SER A 151 1.71 16.63 -26.77
C SER A 151 0.68 17.17 -27.78
N THR A 152 -0.19 18.10 -27.40
CA THR A 152 -1.06 18.82 -28.33
C THR A 152 -1.21 20.30 -27.93
N PRO A 153 -0.90 21.26 -28.82
CA PRO A 153 -1.13 22.67 -28.57
C PRO A 153 -2.52 23.05 -29.10
N SER A 154 -3.54 23.08 -28.24
CA SER A 154 -4.75 23.86 -28.54
C SER A 154 -5.46 24.40 -27.30
N ALA A 155 -5.49 25.73 -27.23
CA ALA A 155 -6.50 26.59 -26.61
C ALA A 155 -6.73 26.52 -25.07
N GLY A 156 -6.25 27.57 -24.39
CA GLY A 156 -6.47 27.85 -22.97
C GLY A 156 -5.20 27.63 -22.15
N THR A 157 -4.79 28.61 -21.34
CA THR A 157 -3.68 28.44 -20.38
C THR A 157 -4.12 27.40 -19.35
N GLU A 158 -3.85 26.11 -19.61
CA GLU A 158 -4.25 25.04 -18.71
C GLU A 158 -3.50 25.18 -17.38
N VAL A 159 -4.25 25.55 -16.33
CA VAL A 159 -3.76 25.66 -14.96
C VAL A 159 -3.13 24.32 -14.53
N SER A 160 -1.91 24.39 -13.99
CA SER A 160 -1.19 23.22 -13.52
C SER A 160 -2.03 22.38 -12.54
N SER A 161 -1.83 21.07 -12.59
CA SER A 161 -2.55 20.13 -11.72
C SER A 161 -2.40 20.50 -10.25
N SER A 162 -1.21 20.90 -9.80
CA SER A 162 -0.97 21.25 -8.40
C SER A 162 -1.68 22.52 -7.95
N THR A 163 -1.77 23.54 -8.80
CA THR A 163 -2.55 24.75 -8.50
C THR A 163 -4.03 24.43 -8.39
N ARG A 164 -4.56 23.56 -9.27
CA ARG A 164 -5.94 23.07 -9.18
C ARG A 164 -6.21 22.32 -7.88
N LEU A 165 -5.26 21.48 -7.43
CA LEU A 165 -5.35 20.77 -6.15
C LEU A 165 -5.36 21.75 -4.98
N LEU A 166 -4.46 22.71 -4.95
CA LEU A 166 -4.42 23.69 -3.86
C LEU A 166 -5.71 24.50 -3.80
N PHE A 167 -6.23 24.93 -4.95
CA PHE A 167 -7.50 25.64 -5.03
C PHE A 167 -8.67 24.80 -4.50
N GLY A 168 -8.79 23.53 -4.92
CA GLY A 168 -9.84 22.63 -4.41
C GLY A 168 -9.72 22.37 -2.90
N ALA A 169 -8.50 22.22 -2.38
CA ALA A 169 -8.27 22.05 -0.95
C ALA A 169 -8.74 23.27 -0.15
N LEU A 170 -8.50 24.48 -0.66
CA LEU A 170 -8.96 25.74 -0.05
C LEU A 170 -10.48 25.87 -0.03
N VAL A 171 -11.15 25.52 -1.14
CA VAL A 171 -12.61 25.54 -1.21
C VAL A 171 -13.21 24.65 -0.12
N LEU A 172 -12.74 23.40 0.00
CA LEU A 172 -13.24 22.49 1.03
C LEU A 172 -12.95 22.96 2.46
N LEU A 173 -11.79 23.57 2.70
CA LEU A 173 -11.48 24.17 4.00
C LEU A 173 -12.49 25.27 4.34
N CYS A 174 -12.81 26.14 3.37
CA CYS A 174 -13.80 27.19 3.56
C CYS A 174 -15.22 26.66 3.76
N GLU A 175 -15.63 25.60 3.05
CA GLU A 175 -16.94 24.97 3.20
C GLU A 175 -17.10 24.32 4.58
N SER A 176 -16.11 23.57 5.05
CA SER A 176 -16.17 22.88 6.34
C SER A 176 -16.25 23.84 7.53
N CYS A 177 -15.69 25.05 7.40
CA CYS A 177 -15.84 26.11 8.39
C CYS A 177 -17.26 26.69 8.44
N ARG A 178 -18.02 26.68 7.33
CA ARG A 178 -19.41 27.18 7.30
C ARG A 178 -20.35 26.25 8.06
N ASP A 179 -20.20 24.94 7.90
CA ASP A 179 -21.04 23.94 8.57
C ASP A 179 -20.85 23.95 10.10
N SER A 180 -19.63 24.24 10.56
CA SER A 180 -19.28 24.37 11.98
C SER A 180 -19.83 25.63 12.67
N SER A 181 -20.29 26.62 11.90
CA SER A 181 -20.75 27.93 12.41
C SER A 181 -22.23 27.94 12.86
N THR A 182 -22.92 26.79 12.83
CA THR A 182 -24.33 26.64 13.24
C THR A 182 -24.56 26.67 14.78
N LEU A 183 -23.51 26.84 15.58
CA LEU A 183 -23.59 26.86 17.06
C LEU A 183 -23.47 28.25 17.71
N LEU A 184 -23.48 29.35 16.93
CA LEU A 184 -23.60 30.71 17.45
C LEU A 184 -25.02 31.25 17.24
N PRO A 185 -25.66 31.90 18.23
CA PRO A 185 -27.03 32.37 18.10
C PRO A 185 -27.11 33.46 17.02
N THR A 186 -27.83 33.12 15.96
CA THR A 186 -28.09 33.93 14.78
C THR A 186 -28.96 35.14 15.12
N ASN A 187 -28.34 36.32 15.06
CA ASN A 187 -29.03 37.58 14.76
C ASN A 187 -28.22 38.32 13.68
N ALA A 188 -28.21 37.76 12.47
CA ALA A 188 -27.97 38.51 11.25
C ALA A 188 -28.66 37.76 10.11
N ALA A 189 -29.38 38.54 9.30
CA ALA A 189 -30.35 38.11 8.31
C ALA A 189 -29.76 37.14 7.26
N HIS A 190 -30.67 36.34 6.71
CA HIS A 190 -30.53 35.59 5.45
C HIS A 190 -29.59 36.30 4.46
N GLU A 191 -28.42 35.72 4.23
CA GLU A 191 -27.67 35.90 2.98
C GLU A 191 -27.77 34.59 2.21
N ASP A 192 -28.14 34.73 0.94
CA ASP A 192 -28.41 33.70 -0.06
C ASP A 192 -27.49 32.48 0.06
N GLU A 193 -28.08 31.28 -0.05
CA GLU A 193 -27.36 30.09 -0.49
C GLU A 193 -26.77 30.40 -1.88
N VAL A 194 -25.54 30.91 -1.90
CA VAL A 194 -24.78 31.11 -3.13
C VAL A 194 -24.52 29.72 -3.69
N ALA A 195 -25.37 29.29 -4.61
CA ALA A 195 -25.15 28.09 -5.41
C ALA A 195 -23.74 28.17 -5.99
N LEU A 196 -22.89 27.20 -5.63
CA LEU A 196 -21.54 27.10 -6.16
C LEU A 196 -21.63 27.12 -7.69
N SER A 197 -20.88 28.02 -8.32
CA SER A 197 -20.79 28.06 -9.79
C SER A 197 -20.48 26.66 -10.32
N THR A 198 -21.06 26.28 -11.46
CA THR A 198 -20.83 24.97 -12.09
C THR A 198 -19.34 24.65 -12.26
N ALA A 199 -18.49 25.67 -12.43
CA ALA A 199 -17.04 25.55 -12.46
C ALA A 199 -16.45 25.05 -11.13
N VAL A 200 -16.97 25.53 -9.99
CA VAL A 200 -16.53 25.09 -8.66
C VAL A 200 -17.03 23.68 -8.37
N SER A 201 -18.27 23.34 -8.75
CA SER A 201 -18.78 21.96 -8.62
C SER A 201 -17.97 20.97 -9.45
N HIS A 202 -17.57 21.33 -10.68
CA HIS A 202 -16.70 20.51 -11.52
C HIS A 202 -15.28 20.40 -10.93
N CYS A 203 -14.74 21.47 -10.36
CA CYS A 203 -13.48 21.44 -9.62
C CYS A 203 -13.55 20.51 -8.39
N LEU A 204 -14.65 20.53 -7.63
CA LEU A 204 -14.86 19.65 -6.47
C LEU A 204 -15.00 18.17 -6.89
N GLN A 205 -15.65 17.89 -8.01
CA GLN A 205 -15.69 16.54 -8.60
C GLN A 205 -14.29 16.07 -9.03
N SER A 206 -13.52 16.93 -9.72
CA SER A 206 -12.12 16.67 -10.05
C SER A 206 -11.24 16.49 -8.79
N PHE A 207 -11.63 17.12 -7.67
CA PHE A 207 -10.92 17.04 -6.40
C PHE A 207 -11.14 15.72 -5.66
N GLY A 208 -12.31 15.10 -5.80
CA GLY A 208 -12.56 13.73 -5.33
C GLY A 208 -11.60 12.72 -5.96
N CYS A 209 -11.29 12.88 -7.25
CA CYS A 209 -10.28 12.08 -7.95
C CYS A 209 -8.85 12.31 -7.43
N ALA A 210 -8.59 13.42 -6.75
CA ALA A 210 -7.27 13.80 -6.27
C ALA A 210 -6.92 13.29 -4.86
N ALA A 211 -7.91 13.03 -4.00
CA ALA A 211 -7.69 12.37 -2.71
C ALA A 211 -7.08 10.97 -2.90
N THR A 212 -7.76 10.13 -3.69
CA THR A 212 -7.22 9.78 -5.01
C THR A 212 -5.71 9.63 -5.11
N SER A 213 -5.09 10.59 -5.77
CA SER A 213 -3.69 10.70 -6.13
C SER A 213 -2.72 11.06 -4.99
N SER A 214 -3.12 10.98 -3.72
CA SER A 214 -2.22 11.43 -2.64
C SER A 214 -0.87 10.72 -2.67
N PHE A 215 0.18 11.50 -2.52
CA PHE A 215 1.57 11.06 -2.55
C PHE A 215 2.11 10.65 -1.16
N HIS A 216 1.34 10.86 -0.09
CA HIS A 216 1.69 10.44 1.26
C HIS A 216 2.05 8.94 1.30
N THR A 217 3.26 8.61 1.78
CA THR A 217 3.89 7.30 1.55
C THR A 217 3.04 6.13 2.05
N PHE A 218 2.46 6.23 3.25
CA PHE A 218 1.61 5.17 3.81
C PHE A 218 0.23 5.08 3.14
N TYR A 219 -0.27 6.20 2.61
CA TYR A 219 -1.50 6.20 1.83
C TYR A 219 -1.28 5.60 0.44
N ARG A 220 -0.14 5.90 -0.20
CA ARG A 220 0.31 5.24 -1.43
C ARG A 220 0.45 3.74 -1.23
N LEU A 221 0.98 3.30 -0.09
CA LEU A 221 1.10 1.88 0.23
C LEU A 221 -0.26 1.19 0.28
N HIS A 222 -1.23 1.78 0.99
CA HIS A 222 -2.61 1.29 1.01
C HIS A 222 -3.20 1.16 -0.40
N ARG A 223 -3.06 2.20 -1.23
CA ARG A 223 -3.56 2.17 -2.61
C ARG A 223 -2.87 1.10 -3.45
N ALA A 224 -1.56 0.96 -3.33
CA ALA A 224 -0.80 -0.05 -4.07
C ALA A 224 -1.21 -1.47 -3.69
N LEU A 225 -1.42 -1.74 -2.39
CA LEU A 225 -1.98 -3.03 -1.94
C LEU A 225 -3.39 -3.26 -2.48
N SER A 226 -4.29 -2.27 -2.39
CA SER A 226 -5.66 -2.39 -2.91
C SER A 226 -5.69 -2.65 -4.41
N ALA A 227 -4.85 -1.97 -5.20
CA ALA A 227 -4.70 -2.25 -6.63
C ALA A 227 -4.16 -3.65 -6.90
N THR A 228 -3.18 -4.09 -6.11
CA THR A 228 -2.59 -5.43 -6.23
C THR A 228 -3.56 -6.54 -5.83
N TYR A 229 -4.49 -6.26 -4.92
CA TYR A 229 -5.58 -7.18 -4.57
C TYR A 229 -6.48 -7.46 -5.79
N SER A 230 -6.82 -6.45 -6.59
CA SER A 230 -7.53 -6.65 -7.86
C SER A 230 -6.73 -7.51 -8.85
N VAL A 231 -5.40 -7.33 -8.92
CA VAL A 231 -4.52 -8.17 -9.75
C VAL A 231 -4.52 -9.62 -9.26
N ALA A 232 -4.48 -9.84 -7.94
CA ALA A 232 -4.55 -11.16 -7.34
C ALA A 232 -5.89 -11.85 -7.62
N LEU A 233 -7.02 -11.14 -7.52
CA LEU A 233 -8.34 -11.67 -7.89
C LEU A 233 -8.40 -12.08 -9.38
N ASN A 234 -7.88 -11.23 -10.26
CA ASN A 234 -7.80 -11.54 -11.70
C ASN A 234 -6.89 -12.74 -11.97
N PHE A 235 -5.81 -12.91 -11.20
CA PHE A 235 -4.93 -14.07 -11.31
C PHE A 235 -5.59 -15.36 -10.81
N ALA A 236 -6.35 -15.30 -9.71
CA ALA A 236 -7.11 -16.43 -9.21
C ALA A 236 -8.18 -16.89 -10.22
N ALA A 237 -8.91 -15.93 -10.83
CA ALA A 237 -9.85 -16.21 -11.92
C ALA A 237 -9.14 -16.82 -13.14
N PHE A 238 -7.97 -16.31 -13.50
CA PHE A 238 -7.12 -16.88 -14.56
C PHE A 238 -6.66 -18.31 -14.23
N ARG A 239 -6.38 -18.64 -12.97
CA ARG A 239 -5.95 -19.97 -12.54
C ARG A 239 -7.05 -21.03 -12.64
N GLN A 240 -8.30 -20.65 -12.39
CA GLN A 240 -9.42 -21.59 -12.24
C GLN A 240 -9.55 -22.62 -13.37
N PRO A 241 -9.43 -22.27 -14.68
CA PRO A 241 -9.56 -23.25 -15.76
C PRO A 241 -8.46 -24.32 -15.78
N TYR A 242 -7.32 -24.06 -15.13
CA TYR A 242 -6.18 -24.98 -15.08
C TYR A 242 -6.19 -25.92 -13.87
N THR A 243 -7.06 -25.66 -12.89
CA THR A 243 -7.13 -26.47 -11.66
C THR A 243 -8.07 -27.67 -11.80
N GLU A 244 -8.97 -27.63 -12.76
CA GLU A 244 -9.88 -28.73 -13.09
C GLU A 244 -9.33 -29.48 -14.30
N TYR A 245 -8.78 -30.68 -14.08
CA TYR A 245 -8.26 -31.52 -15.15
C TYR A 245 -8.56 -33.01 -14.93
N ARG A 246 -8.56 -33.77 -16.02
CA ARG A 246 -8.74 -35.23 -16.05
C ARG A 246 -7.47 -35.90 -16.55
N LEU A 247 -7.17 -37.08 -16.01
CA LEU A 247 -6.01 -37.87 -16.39
C LEU A 247 -6.46 -39.14 -17.10
N GLU A 248 -5.92 -39.38 -18.29
CA GLU A 248 -6.18 -40.58 -19.09
C GLU A 248 -4.84 -41.25 -19.45
N GLU A 249 -4.71 -42.55 -19.21
CA GLU A 249 -3.53 -43.30 -19.65
C GLU A 249 -3.59 -43.56 -21.16
N VAL A 250 -2.51 -43.23 -21.87
CA VAL A 250 -2.41 -43.41 -23.31
C VAL A 250 -1.50 -44.60 -23.60
N TYR A 251 -2.09 -45.65 -24.17
CA TYR A 251 -1.36 -46.83 -24.65
C TYR A 251 -0.99 -46.64 -26.13
N THR A 252 0.29 -46.44 -26.41
CA THR A 252 0.78 -46.53 -27.79
C THR A 252 0.94 -48.01 -28.12
N GLY A 253 0.15 -48.52 -29.05
CA GLY A 253 0.16 -49.93 -29.42
C GLY A 253 1.46 -50.32 -30.12
N ASP A 254 2.42 -50.88 -29.37
CA ASP A 254 3.38 -51.88 -29.85
C ASP A 254 4.08 -52.53 -28.64
N ASP A 255 3.61 -53.72 -28.22
CA ASP A 255 4.03 -54.44 -27.00
C ASP A 255 5.49 -54.94 -27.01
N SER A 256 6.26 -54.62 -28.06
CA SER A 256 7.59 -55.20 -28.32
C SER A 256 8.77 -54.35 -27.83
N LYS A 257 8.55 -53.15 -27.29
CA LYS A 257 9.63 -52.30 -26.72
C LYS A 257 9.18 -51.69 -25.39
N ARG A 258 10.09 -51.54 -24.42
CA ARG A 258 9.89 -50.74 -23.18
C ARG A 258 9.49 -49.30 -23.54
N GLN A 259 8.24 -49.07 -23.87
CA GLN A 259 7.70 -47.74 -24.16
C GLN A 259 7.42 -47.02 -22.84
N ALA A 260 7.78 -45.74 -22.80
CA ALA A 260 7.47 -44.90 -21.65
C ALA A 260 5.95 -44.73 -21.57
N ARG A 261 5.34 -45.07 -20.43
CA ARG A 261 3.92 -44.81 -20.17
C ARG A 261 3.63 -43.32 -20.32
N LEU A 262 2.58 -42.98 -21.05
CA LEU A 262 2.15 -41.61 -21.30
C LEU A 262 0.80 -41.36 -20.63
N THR A 263 0.63 -40.16 -20.09
CA THR A 263 -0.63 -39.68 -19.54
C THR A 263 -1.07 -38.45 -20.31
N ARG A 264 -2.32 -38.46 -20.76
CA ARG A 264 -3.02 -37.29 -21.30
C ARG A 264 -3.67 -36.55 -20.12
N VAL A 265 -3.39 -35.26 -20.04
CA VAL A 265 -4.00 -34.32 -19.10
C VAL A 265 -4.98 -33.47 -19.90
N GLU A 266 -6.26 -33.65 -19.63
CA GLU A 266 -7.37 -32.93 -20.27
C GLU A 266 -7.84 -31.79 -19.37
N PHE A 267 -8.04 -30.59 -19.92
CA PHE A 267 -8.53 -29.40 -19.23
C PHE A 267 -9.92 -29.03 -19.77
N PRO A 268 -11.02 -29.56 -19.19
CA PRO A 268 -12.38 -29.39 -19.70
C PRO A 268 -12.83 -27.93 -19.82
N SER A 269 -12.32 -27.09 -18.93
CA SER A 269 -12.69 -25.68 -18.83
C SER A 269 -11.96 -24.79 -19.85
N ILE A 270 -11.05 -25.36 -20.66
CA ILE A 270 -10.30 -24.65 -21.70
C ILE A 270 -10.70 -25.19 -23.07
N ASN A 271 -11.51 -24.41 -23.79
CA ASN A 271 -11.92 -24.72 -25.16
C ASN A 271 -10.92 -24.18 -26.17
N VAL A 272 -10.55 -25.00 -27.16
CA VAL A 272 -9.79 -24.57 -28.34
C VAL A 272 -10.77 -24.24 -29.47
N SER A 273 -10.33 -23.45 -30.48
CA SER A 273 -11.06 -23.36 -31.75
C SER A 273 -11.43 -24.77 -32.21
N ASP A 274 -12.71 -24.94 -32.60
CA ASP A 274 -13.33 -26.21 -33.04
C ASP A 274 -13.99 -27.07 -31.94
N GLY A 275 -14.16 -26.54 -30.72
CA GLY A 275 -14.91 -27.22 -29.65
C GLY A 275 -14.20 -28.46 -29.07
N VAL A 276 -12.92 -28.61 -29.36
CA VAL A 276 -12.06 -29.68 -28.84
C VAL A 276 -11.49 -29.25 -27.49
N THR A 277 -11.56 -30.15 -26.49
CA THR A 277 -10.97 -29.92 -25.18
C THR A 277 -9.45 -29.73 -25.27
N PHE A 278 -8.91 -28.77 -24.55
CA PHE A 278 -7.46 -28.58 -24.47
C PHE A 278 -6.80 -29.75 -23.74
N THR A 279 -5.80 -30.38 -24.37
CA THR A 279 -5.08 -31.54 -23.81
C THR A 279 -3.57 -31.39 -23.92
N LEU A 280 -2.86 -31.91 -22.92
CA LEU A 280 -1.40 -32.07 -22.91
C LEU A 280 -1.04 -33.54 -22.70
N VAL A 281 0.09 -33.99 -23.24
CA VAL A 281 0.58 -35.37 -23.06
C VAL A 281 2.00 -35.32 -22.52
N GLU A 282 2.26 -36.07 -21.45
CA GLU A 282 3.58 -36.17 -20.82
C GLU A 282 3.79 -37.58 -20.23
N LYS A 283 5.03 -37.93 -19.89
CA LYS A 283 5.35 -39.20 -19.22
C LYS A 283 4.57 -39.35 -17.92
N THR A 284 3.92 -40.51 -17.75
CA THR A 284 3.11 -40.84 -16.56
C THR A 284 3.88 -40.66 -15.26
N GLU A 285 5.14 -41.12 -15.22
CA GLU A 285 6.01 -40.98 -14.05
C GLU A 285 6.20 -39.52 -13.62
N ARG A 286 6.32 -38.60 -14.59
CA ARG A 286 6.51 -37.17 -14.29
C ARG A 286 5.22 -36.54 -13.81
N VAL A 287 4.09 -36.85 -14.43
CA VAL A 287 2.77 -36.35 -13.98
C VAL A 287 2.50 -36.85 -12.56
N ALA A 288 2.71 -38.15 -12.30
CA ALA A 288 2.55 -38.75 -10.98
C ALA A 288 3.49 -38.11 -9.93
N GLU A 289 4.74 -37.79 -10.28
CA GLU A 289 5.69 -37.13 -9.39
C GLU A 289 5.20 -35.75 -8.92
N PHE A 290 4.70 -34.92 -9.83
CA PHE A 290 4.15 -33.60 -9.47
C PHE A 290 2.86 -33.70 -8.67
N LEU A 291 1.96 -34.63 -9.04
CA LEU A 291 0.72 -34.83 -8.30
C LEU A 291 0.98 -35.34 -6.88
N ALA A 292 1.92 -36.27 -6.71
CA ALA A 292 2.33 -36.75 -5.40
C ALA A 292 2.97 -35.64 -4.55
N ALA A 293 3.71 -34.73 -5.17
CA ALA A 293 4.30 -33.58 -4.48
C ALA A 293 3.26 -32.52 -4.06
N LEU A 294 2.15 -32.39 -4.79
CA LEU A 294 1.11 -31.40 -4.52
C LEU A 294 -0.05 -31.95 -3.67
N ALA A 295 -0.14 -33.26 -3.49
CA ALA A 295 -1.11 -33.86 -2.59
C ALA A 295 -0.77 -33.47 -1.14
N LEU A 296 -1.71 -32.85 -0.43
CA LEU A 296 -1.56 -32.55 1.00
C LEU A 296 -1.19 -33.84 1.73
N MET A 297 -0.09 -33.84 2.48
CA MET A 297 0.18 -34.89 3.45
C MET A 297 -0.83 -34.77 4.59
N SER A 298 -2.01 -35.38 4.43
CA SER A 298 -2.93 -35.61 5.53
C SER A 298 -2.26 -36.50 6.56
N ASP A 299 -2.11 -36.00 7.78
CA ASP A 299 -1.79 -36.70 9.03
C ASP A 299 -1.30 -38.16 8.91
N THR A 300 0.00 -38.36 9.15
CA THR A 300 0.52 -39.29 10.17
C THR A 300 2.04 -39.33 10.09
N GLY A 301 2.67 -39.20 11.26
CA GLY A 301 4.11 -39.13 11.47
C GLY A 301 4.88 -40.32 10.91
N THR A 302 5.19 -40.27 9.62
CA THR A 302 6.20 -41.14 9.01
C THR A 302 7.25 -40.25 8.37
N GLN A 303 8.28 -39.92 9.16
CA GLN A 303 9.61 -39.62 8.62
C GLN A 303 10.12 -40.87 7.88
N ALA A 304 9.56 -41.16 6.72
CA ALA A 304 10.02 -42.22 5.86
C ALA A 304 11.18 -41.69 5.01
N GLN A 305 12.38 -41.89 5.56
CA GLN A 305 13.64 -42.07 4.84
C GLN A 305 14.04 -40.95 3.86
N ALA A 306 14.78 -39.98 4.39
CA ALA A 306 15.82 -39.28 3.66
C ALA A 306 16.88 -40.28 3.16
N THR A 307 16.62 -40.92 2.02
CA THR A 307 17.69 -41.46 1.18
C THR A 307 18.04 -40.41 0.14
N GLN A 308 19.33 -40.10 0.06
CA GLN A 308 19.94 -39.10 -0.82
C GLN A 308 19.67 -39.38 -2.33
N LYS A 309 18.45 -39.16 -2.79
CA LYS A 309 18.15 -38.97 -4.21
C LYS A 309 18.17 -37.48 -4.52
N LYS A 310 18.75 -37.13 -5.67
CA LYS A 310 18.74 -35.78 -6.25
C LYS A 310 17.39 -35.11 -5.99
N LYS A 311 17.36 -33.97 -5.30
CA LYS A 311 16.13 -33.21 -5.07
C LYS A 311 15.55 -32.83 -6.43
N SER A 312 14.45 -33.45 -6.83
CA SER A 312 13.78 -33.09 -8.08
C SER A 312 13.03 -31.77 -7.91
N PHE A 313 12.78 -31.08 -9.01
CA PHE A 313 11.99 -29.86 -9.00
C PHE A 313 10.58 -30.07 -8.42
N ALA A 314 9.92 -31.20 -8.72
CA ALA A 314 8.63 -31.54 -8.15
C ALA A 314 8.70 -31.71 -6.62
N TYR A 315 9.73 -32.40 -6.11
CA TYR A 315 9.96 -32.55 -4.67
C TYR A 315 10.13 -31.19 -3.97
N LEU A 316 10.89 -30.27 -4.57
CA LEU A 316 11.08 -28.92 -4.03
C LEU A 316 9.77 -28.11 -4.02
N ILE A 317 8.92 -28.26 -5.04
CA ILE A 317 7.58 -27.64 -5.09
C ILE A 317 6.71 -28.16 -3.95
N GLY A 318 6.68 -29.48 -3.72
CA GLY A 318 5.89 -30.08 -2.64
C GLY A 318 6.33 -29.58 -1.27
N GLN A 319 7.64 -29.57 -1.01
CA GLN A 319 8.18 -28.99 0.23
C GLN A 319 7.76 -27.52 0.40
N LEU A 320 7.80 -26.73 -0.67
CA LEU A 320 7.41 -25.32 -0.61
C LEU A 320 5.91 -25.19 -0.33
N ASN A 321 5.08 -26.02 -0.96
CA ASN A 321 3.64 -26.04 -0.71
C ASN A 321 3.31 -26.31 0.76
N ASP A 322 3.90 -27.36 1.35
CA ASP A 322 3.68 -27.71 2.77
C ASP A 322 4.10 -26.58 3.72
N GLN A 323 5.22 -25.91 3.41
CA GLN A 323 5.67 -24.76 4.21
C GLN A 323 4.74 -23.56 4.06
N LEU A 324 4.23 -23.29 2.86
CA LEU A 324 3.26 -22.22 2.64
C LEU A 324 1.93 -22.51 3.35
N ASP A 325 1.47 -23.76 3.40
CA ASP A 325 0.31 -24.16 4.20
C ASP A 325 0.52 -23.85 5.69
N ALA A 326 1.64 -24.31 6.25
CA ALA A 326 1.95 -24.07 7.66
C ALA A 326 2.05 -22.57 7.99
N ILE A 327 2.63 -21.76 7.11
CA ILE A 327 2.79 -20.31 7.31
C ILE A 327 1.48 -19.57 7.12
N THR A 328 0.67 -19.96 6.14
CA THR A 328 -0.67 -19.37 5.90
C THR A 328 -1.52 -19.46 7.17
N VAL A 329 -1.56 -20.63 7.81
CA VAL A 329 -2.32 -20.85 9.06
C VAL A 329 -1.81 -19.96 10.20
N ARG A 330 -0.48 -19.82 10.32
CA ARG A 330 0.13 -18.96 11.36
C ARG A 330 -0.19 -17.49 11.14
N ILE A 331 -0.05 -16.99 9.91
CA ILE A 331 -0.39 -15.59 9.57
C ILE A 331 -1.89 -15.35 9.82
N GLN A 332 -2.77 -16.24 9.35
CA GLN A 332 -4.22 -16.10 9.57
C GLN A 332 -4.58 -16.08 11.07
N THR A 333 -3.89 -16.87 11.88
CA THR A 333 -4.11 -16.87 13.33
C THR A 333 -3.61 -15.59 13.96
N ASP A 334 -2.42 -15.12 13.57
CA ASP A 334 -1.85 -13.87 14.08
C ASP A 334 -2.75 -12.67 13.77
N PHE A 335 -3.28 -12.57 12.54
CA PHE A 335 -4.30 -11.59 12.17
C PHE A 335 -5.51 -11.61 13.10
N ARG A 336 -6.05 -12.81 13.39
CA ARG A 336 -7.24 -12.95 14.22
C ARG A 336 -7.00 -12.59 15.69
N VAL A 337 -5.77 -12.79 16.18
CA VAL A 337 -5.40 -12.54 17.58
C VAL A 337 -5.03 -11.08 17.79
N ASN A 338 -4.32 -10.47 16.85
CA ASN A 338 -3.67 -9.18 17.04
C ASN A 338 -4.34 -8.00 16.32
N HIS A 339 -5.26 -8.25 15.38
CA HIS A 339 -5.92 -7.19 14.61
C HIS A 339 -7.45 -7.33 14.64
N CYS A 340 -8.13 -6.23 14.99
CA CYS A 340 -9.59 -6.16 15.07
C CYS A 340 -10.15 -5.06 14.16
N SER A 341 -11.39 -5.22 13.71
CA SER A 341 -12.16 -4.15 13.06
C SER A 341 -12.57 -3.07 14.07
N ASN A 342 -13.08 -1.93 13.59
CA ASN A 342 -13.63 -0.91 14.48
C ASN A 342 -14.85 -1.42 15.28
N HIS A 343 -15.47 -2.51 14.83
CA HIS A 343 -16.58 -3.18 15.52
C HIS A 343 -16.12 -4.31 16.46
N GLY A 344 -14.81 -4.49 16.64
CA GLY A 344 -14.24 -5.51 17.52
C GLY A 344 -14.17 -6.92 16.92
N GLU A 345 -14.42 -7.07 15.62
CA GLU A 345 -14.35 -8.37 14.94
C GLU A 345 -12.92 -8.71 14.56
N ALA A 346 -12.52 -9.97 14.75
CA ALA A 346 -11.20 -10.45 14.37
C ALA A 346 -10.96 -10.31 12.85
N ARG A 347 -9.88 -9.63 12.46
CA ARG A 347 -9.54 -9.43 11.05
C ARG A 347 -8.95 -10.70 10.44
N ARG A 348 -9.00 -10.76 9.11
CA ARG A 348 -8.35 -11.79 8.29
C ARG A 348 -7.60 -11.09 7.16
N SER A 349 -6.50 -11.68 6.72
CA SER A 349 -5.79 -11.20 5.54
C SER A 349 -6.70 -11.29 4.31
N VAL A 350 -6.84 -10.19 3.57
CA VAL A 350 -7.60 -10.16 2.32
C VAL A 350 -6.94 -11.03 1.25
N PHE A 351 -5.60 -11.04 1.20
CA PHE A 351 -4.83 -11.82 0.23
C PHE A 351 -4.90 -13.33 0.51
N LEU A 352 -4.84 -13.77 1.77
CA LEU A 352 -5.02 -15.20 2.10
C LEU A 352 -6.47 -15.66 2.00
N SER A 353 -7.40 -14.75 1.75
CA SER A 353 -8.83 -15.03 1.55
C SER A 353 -9.23 -15.02 0.07
N VAL A 354 -8.29 -14.84 -0.85
CA VAL A 354 -8.52 -14.87 -2.30
C VAL A 354 -8.89 -16.30 -2.72
N ASP A 355 -10.16 -16.50 -3.10
CA ASP A 355 -10.68 -17.77 -3.60
C ASP A 355 -11.32 -17.68 -5.00
N GLY A 356 -11.32 -16.48 -5.61
CA GLY A 356 -11.86 -16.23 -6.95
C GLY A 356 -13.40 -16.17 -7.04
N VAL A 357 -14.13 -16.37 -5.92
CA VAL A 357 -15.61 -16.48 -5.90
C VAL A 357 -16.25 -15.46 -4.95
N ARG A 358 -15.54 -14.98 -3.92
CA ARG A 358 -16.09 -14.04 -2.93
C ARG A 358 -16.04 -12.58 -3.36
N ALA A 359 -16.96 -11.80 -2.76
CA ALA A 359 -17.00 -10.35 -2.86
C ALA A 359 -15.65 -9.72 -2.44
N PRO A 360 -15.25 -8.59 -3.05
CA PRO A 360 -13.98 -7.94 -2.73
C PRO A 360 -13.94 -7.57 -1.25
N PHE A 361 -12.90 -8.04 -0.55
CA PHE A 361 -12.62 -7.59 0.81
C PHE A 361 -11.94 -6.23 0.76
N ASN A 362 -12.41 -5.29 1.59
CA ASN A 362 -11.71 -4.02 1.77
C ASN A 362 -10.50 -4.24 2.67
N LEU A 363 -9.33 -3.85 2.19
CA LEU A 363 -8.06 -3.95 2.91
C LEU A 363 -8.10 -3.17 4.24
N LEU A 364 -8.59 -1.93 4.18
CA LEU A 364 -8.85 -1.06 5.33
C LEU A 364 -10.29 -0.58 5.30
N GLU A 365 -10.83 -0.28 6.48
CA GLU A 365 -12.08 0.46 6.59
C GLU A 365 -11.80 1.92 6.22
N GLN A 366 -12.74 2.59 5.52
CA GLN A 366 -12.56 3.99 5.10
C GLN A 366 -12.21 4.92 6.26
N SER A 367 -12.74 4.64 7.46
CA SER A 367 -12.43 5.36 8.70
C SER A 367 -10.95 5.31 9.11
N MET A 368 -10.20 4.30 8.66
CA MET A 368 -8.79 4.10 9.00
C MET A 368 -7.82 4.83 8.06
N GLU A 369 -8.27 5.28 6.89
CA GLU A 369 -7.42 5.98 5.91
C GLU A 369 -6.77 7.24 6.50
N ARG A 370 -7.49 7.93 7.38
CA ARG A 370 -6.99 9.12 8.06
C ARG A 370 -5.82 8.83 8.99
N SER A 371 -5.84 7.68 9.67
CA SER A 371 -4.75 7.24 10.55
C SER A 371 -3.45 7.03 9.77
N LEU A 372 -3.53 6.64 8.49
CA LEU A 372 -2.34 6.51 7.64
C LEU A 372 -1.67 7.85 7.34
N LEU A 373 -2.44 8.93 7.21
CA LEU A 373 -1.87 10.26 6.99
C LEU A 373 -1.12 10.75 8.23
N ALA A 374 -1.54 10.33 9.42
CA ALA A 374 -0.88 10.68 10.68
C ALA A 374 0.44 9.93 10.91
N LEU A 375 0.80 8.97 10.05
CA LEU A 375 2.09 8.30 10.12
C LEU A 375 3.17 9.15 9.45
N SER A 376 4.16 9.60 10.23
CA SER A 376 5.41 10.15 9.71
C SER A 376 6.56 9.19 9.94
N ASP A 377 7.46 9.10 8.97
CA ASP A 377 8.74 8.41 9.15
C ASP A 377 9.74 9.39 9.80
N PRO A 378 10.32 9.08 10.98
CA PRO A 378 11.37 9.90 11.58
C PRO A 378 12.65 9.93 10.73
N ASP A 379 12.94 8.87 9.95
CA ASP A 379 14.16 8.70 9.14
C ASP A 379 13.88 8.68 7.63
N GLY A 380 12.62 8.84 7.25
CA GLY A 380 12.16 9.19 5.91
C GLY A 380 12.63 8.30 4.77
N LEU A 381 12.33 6.98 4.73
CA LEU A 381 12.03 6.20 3.50
C LEU A 381 12.24 4.67 3.61
N SER A 382 12.78 4.06 4.66
CA SER A 382 13.26 2.65 4.51
C SER A 382 12.16 1.59 4.48
N VAL A 383 11.20 1.60 5.42
CA VAL A 383 10.23 0.50 5.56
C VAL A 383 9.11 0.62 4.53
N ALA A 384 8.53 1.81 4.37
CA ALA A 384 7.45 2.01 3.41
C ALA A 384 7.91 1.81 1.95
N SER A 385 9.13 2.26 1.59
CA SER A 385 9.68 2.00 0.25
C SER A 385 9.98 0.52 0.03
N CYS A 386 10.50 -0.18 1.06
CA CYS A 386 10.69 -1.62 1.01
C CYS A 386 9.37 -2.35 0.74
N MET A 387 8.31 -2.00 1.50
CA MET A 387 6.97 -2.57 1.31
C MET A 387 6.39 -2.25 -0.07
N MET A 388 6.55 -1.02 -0.57
CA MET A 388 6.15 -0.64 -1.93
C MET A 388 6.84 -1.48 -3.00
N GLU A 389 8.15 -1.74 -2.87
CA GLU A 389 8.87 -2.56 -3.85
C GLU A 389 8.46 -4.03 -3.77
N ILE A 390 8.17 -4.57 -2.57
CA ILE A 390 7.63 -5.93 -2.43
C ILE A 390 6.30 -6.05 -3.19
N ILE A 391 5.39 -5.08 -3.02
CA ILE A 391 4.10 -5.05 -3.71
C ILE A 391 4.30 -5.01 -5.22
N ALA A 392 5.13 -4.08 -5.70
CA ALA A 392 5.41 -3.94 -7.12
C ALA A 392 6.01 -5.22 -7.72
N CYS A 393 6.92 -5.87 -7.00
CA CYS A 393 7.55 -7.13 -7.38
C CYS A 393 6.53 -8.29 -7.45
N CYS A 394 5.61 -8.39 -6.48
CA CYS A 394 4.55 -9.38 -6.50
C CYS A 394 3.60 -9.16 -7.68
N GLN A 395 3.18 -7.91 -7.92
CA GLN A 395 2.31 -7.54 -9.03
C GLN A 395 2.94 -7.91 -10.38
N ARG A 396 4.19 -7.51 -10.61
CA ARG A 396 4.94 -7.85 -11.84
C ARG A 396 5.13 -9.36 -11.99
N SER A 397 5.38 -10.08 -10.90
CA SER A 397 5.52 -11.53 -10.91
C SER A 397 4.23 -12.22 -11.36
N LEU A 398 3.08 -11.86 -10.79
CA LEU A 398 1.77 -12.39 -11.18
C LEU A 398 1.50 -12.14 -12.67
N GLN A 399 1.70 -10.91 -13.13
CA GLN A 399 1.46 -10.54 -14.52
C GLN A 399 2.38 -11.30 -15.49
N THR A 400 3.69 -11.31 -15.22
CA THR A 400 4.69 -11.98 -16.08
C THR A 400 4.42 -13.49 -16.17
N PHE A 401 4.06 -14.13 -15.04
CA PHE A 401 3.77 -15.56 -15.03
C PHE A 401 2.51 -15.90 -15.81
N ARG A 402 1.47 -15.07 -15.70
CA ARG A 402 0.24 -15.18 -16.50
C ARG A 402 0.53 -15.07 -18.00
N GLU A 403 1.20 -14.00 -18.42
CA GLU A 403 1.56 -13.75 -19.83
C GLU A 403 2.33 -14.94 -20.43
N ARG A 404 3.24 -15.53 -19.65
CA ARG A 404 4.01 -16.70 -20.07
C ARG A 404 3.14 -17.93 -20.32
N ILE A 405 2.17 -18.22 -19.45
CA ILE A 405 1.26 -19.36 -19.64
C ILE A 405 0.37 -19.13 -20.85
N GLU A 406 -0.18 -17.92 -21.01
CA GLU A 406 -1.02 -17.55 -22.16
C GLU A 406 -0.23 -17.70 -23.48
N GLN A 407 1.03 -17.24 -23.53
CA GLN A 407 1.92 -17.43 -24.68
C GLN A 407 2.18 -18.91 -25.00
N LEU A 408 2.50 -19.72 -23.98
CA LEU A 408 2.76 -21.15 -24.16
C LEU A 408 1.49 -21.90 -24.62
N GLN A 409 0.33 -21.56 -24.05
CA GLN A 409 -0.95 -22.12 -24.48
C GLN A 409 -1.24 -21.75 -25.93
N GLN A 410 -1.03 -20.49 -26.32
CA GLN A 410 -1.22 -20.04 -27.70
C GLN A 410 -0.33 -20.80 -28.70
N LEU A 411 0.91 -21.11 -28.33
CA LEU A 411 1.78 -21.96 -29.16
C LEU A 411 1.23 -23.38 -29.30
N VAL A 412 0.63 -23.93 -28.24
CA VAL A 412 0.04 -25.28 -28.27
C VAL A 412 -1.21 -25.30 -29.14
N THR A 413 -2.12 -24.33 -28.97
CA THR A 413 -3.38 -24.26 -29.73
C THR A 413 -3.15 -23.97 -31.21
N GLN A 414 -2.11 -23.20 -31.57
CA GLN A 414 -1.75 -22.94 -32.97
C GLN A 414 -0.98 -24.09 -33.64
N GLY A 415 -0.72 -25.20 -32.94
CA GLY A 415 0.07 -26.31 -33.47
C GLY A 415 1.56 -26.00 -33.68
N LYS A 416 2.04 -24.85 -33.17
CA LYS A 416 3.45 -24.39 -33.28
C LYS A 416 4.33 -24.86 -32.13
N ALA A 417 3.75 -25.48 -31.10
CA ALA A 417 4.47 -25.90 -29.91
C ALA A 417 5.36 -27.14 -30.14
N ARG A 418 6.64 -27.01 -29.82
CA ARG A 418 7.58 -28.14 -29.67
C ARG A 418 7.31 -28.89 -28.36
N THR A 419 7.86 -30.09 -28.23
CA THR A 419 7.77 -30.92 -27.00
C THR A 419 8.18 -30.16 -25.74
N ASN A 420 9.24 -29.34 -25.82
CA ASN A 420 9.70 -28.52 -24.70
C ASN A 420 8.65 -27.46 -24.30
N HIS A 421 7.96 -26.83 -25.26
CA HIS A 421 6.91 -25.85 -24.94
C HIS A 421 5.73 -26.50 -24.20
N ARG A 422 5.28 -27.67 -24.67
CA ARG A 422 4.20 -28.45 -24.02
C ARG A 422 4.57 -28.85 -22.59
N ARG A 423 5.80 -29.33 -22.40
CA ARG A 423 6.34 -29.68 -21.08
C ARG A 423 6.47 -28.48 -20.15
N SER A 424 6.96 -27.35 -20.65
CA SER A 424 7.06 -26.11 -19.88
C SER A 424 5.68 -25.62 -19.47
N LEU A 425 4.69 -25.67 -20.36
CA LEU A 425 3.31 -25.29 -20.05
C LEU A 425 2.73 -26.18 -18.94
N LEU A 426 2.83 -27.51 -19.07
CA LEU A 426 2.33 -28.42 -18.05
C LEU A 426 3.03 -28.21 -16.69
N THR A 427 4.35 -28.00 -16.71
CA THR A 427 5.12 -27.72 -15.48
C THR A 427 4.68 -26.39 -14.84
N SER A 428 4.44 -25.35 -15.65
CA SER A 428 3.93 -24.05 -15.17
C SER A 428 2.52 -24.16 -14.59
N ILE A 429 1.63 -24.94 -15.23
CA ILE A 429 0.27 -25.21 -14.74
C ILE A 429 0.31 -25.91 -13.38
N LEU A 430 1.14 -26.96 -13.23
CA LEU A 430 1.25 -27.69 -11.97
C LEU A 430 1.90 -26.84 -10.86
N PHE A 431 2.81 -25.93 -11.21
CA PHE A 431 3.43 -25.00 -10.27
C PHE A 431 2.52 -23.80 -9.90
N LEU A 432 1.51 -23.50 -10.71
CA LEU A 432 0.66 -22.32 -10.62
C LEU A 432 0.09 -22.05 -9.22
N PRO A 433 -0.47 -23.04 -8.48
CA PRO A 433 -1.02 -22.80 -7.15
C PRO A 433 0.06 -22.40 -6.13
N VAL A 434 1.22 -23.06 -6.18
CA VAL A 434 2.33 -22.77 -5.26
C VAL A 434 2.93 -21.40 -5.56
N PHE A 435 3.09 -21.07 -6.84
CA PHE A 435 3.54 -19.76 -7.29
C PHE A 435 2.65 -18.62 -6.77
N GLU A 436 1.33 -18.75 -6.94
CA GLU A 436 0.35 -17.76 -6.46
C GLU A 436 0.45 -17.58 -4.94
N ARG A 437 0.50 -18.69 -4.19
CA ARG A 437 0.57 -18.65 -2.73
C ARG A 437 1.83 -17.96 -2.20
N VAL A 438 2.97 -18.08 -2.89
CA VAL A 438 4.17 -17.29 -2.53
C VAL A 438 3.87 -15.79 -2.61
N GLN A 439 3.17 -15.34 -3.66
CA GLN A 439 2.82 -13.92 -3.82
C GLN A 439 1.82 -13.49 -2.74
N LEU A 440 0.76 -14.28 -2.53
CA LEU A 440 -0.29 -13.94 -1.56
C LEU A 440 0.26 -13.89 -0.13
N VAL A 441 1.05 -14.88 0.30
CA VAL A 441 1.70 -14.85 1.62
C VAL A 441 2.60 -13.63 1.79
N SER A 442 3.32 -13.25 0.75
CA SER A 442 4.20 -12.07 0.79
C SER A 442 3.40 -10.77 0.91
N LEU A 443 2.32 -10.63 0.14
CA LEU A 443 1.41 -9.49 0.22
C LEU A 443 0.71 -9.41 1.58
N SER A 444 0.35 -10.56 2.19
CA SER A 444 -0.22 -10.62 3.53
C SER A 444 0.73 -10.16 4.64
N ILE A 445 2.03 -10.40 4.48
CA ILE A 445 3.04 -9.89 5.43
C ILE A 445 3.13 -8.36 5.34
N VAL A 446 2.97 -7.79 4.14
CA VAL A 446 2.94 -6.33 3.95
C VAL A 446 1.63 -5.73 4.48
N GLU A 447 0.49 -6.36 4.18
CA GLU A 447 -0.84 -6.01 4.72
C GLU A 447 -0.80 -5.97 6.25
N HIS A 448 -0.21 -6.99 6.89
CA HIS A 448 -0.08 -7.05 8.33
C HIS A 448 0.68 -5.85 8.89
N GLN A 449 1.84 -5.51 8.30
CA GLN A 449 2.64 -4.39 8.78
C GLN A 449 1.88 -3.07 8.64
N LEU A 450 1.15 -2.88 7.54
CA LEU A 450 0.33 -1.69 7.34
C LEU A 450 -0.80 -1.59 8.38
N LEU A 451 -1.52 -2.68 8.64
CA LEU A 451 -2.56 -2.72 9.68
C LEU A 451 -2.01 -2.39 11.05
N HIS A 452 -0.87 -2.97 11.41
CA HIS A 452 -0.20 -2.63 12.66
C HIS A 452 0.13 -1.14 12.77
N LEU A 453 0.67 -0.54 11.71
CA LEU A 453 0.98 0.90 11.71
C LEU A 453 -0.28 1.76 11.86
N CYS A 454 -1.40 1.36 11.22
CA CYS A 454 -2.70 2.00 11.46
C CYS A 454 -3.12 1.91 12.93
N ASP A 455 -3.00 0.72 13.53
CA ASP A 455 -3.41 0.48 14.91
C ASP A 455 -2.55 1.29 15.89
N VAL A 456 -1.24 1.40 15.65
CA VAL A 456 -0.34 2.27 16.42
C VAL A 456 -0.74 3.74 16.32
N ALA A 457 -1.01 4.23 15.11
CA ALA A 457 -1.46 5.61 14.90
C ALA A 457 -2.78 5.89 15.64
N ALA A 458 -3.72 4.95 15.60
CA ALA A 458 -4.99 5.04 16.31
C ALA A 458 -4.81 4.99 17.85
N ALA A 459 -3.90 4.15 18.35
CA ALA A 459 -3.57 4.04 19.77
C ALA A 459 -2.94 5.33 20.32
N THR A 460 -1.99 5.91 19.60
CA THR A 460 -1.36 7.20 19.96
C THR A 460 -2.41 8.31 20.05
N LYS A 461 -3.38 8.32 19.13
CA LYS A 461 -4.53 9.23 19.18
C LYS A 461 -5.41 8.99 20.42
N ALA A 462 -5.74 7.74 20.73
CA ALA A 462 -6.59 7.40 21.89
C ALA A 462 -5.94 7.77 23.23
N ASN A 463 -4.64 7.50 23.40
CA ASN A 463 -3.89 7.82 24.61
C ASN A 463 -3.78 9.34 24.83
N ALA A 464 -3.66 10.14 23.76
CA ALA A 464 -3.69 11.60 23.85
C ALA A 464 -5.05 12.14 24.34
N ASN A 465 -6.14 11.40 24.10
CA ASN A 465 -7.49 11.77 24.56
C ASN A 465 -7.78 11.30 26.00
N SER A 466 -7.24 10.16 26.43
CA SER A 466 -7.47 9.62 27.79
C SER A 466 -6.64 10.28 28.88
N ALA A 467 -5.55 10.99 28.53
CA ALA A 467 -4.81 11.85 29.47
C ALA A 467 -5.69 12.96 30.11
N LYS A 468 -6.93 13.15 29.65
CA LYS A 468 -7.95 14.03 30.23
C LYS A 468 -8.84 13.37 31.31
N SER A 469 -8.73 12.07 31.60
CA SER A 469 -9.52 11.39 32.65
C SER A 469 -8.77 10.24 33.33
N PRO A 470 -8.69 10.17 34.68
CA PRO A 470 -8.11 9.03 35.37
C PRO A 470 -9.12 7.86 35.35
N SER A 471 -9.18 7.11 34.26
CA SER A 471 -9.96 5.87 34.21
C SER A 471 -9.18 4.74 33.54
N THR A 472 -9.25 3.58 34.21
CA THR A 472 -8.74 2.25 33.86
C THR A 472 -9.26 1.76 32.51
N THR A 473 -8.74 2.31 31.42
CA THR A 473 -9.01 1.82 30.06
C THR A 473 -7.73 1.20 29.56
N THR A 474 -7.73 -0.14 29.44
CA THR A 474 -6.63 -0.93 28.91
C THR A 474 -6.22 -0.35 27.57
N ALA A 475 -4.96 0.12 27.44
CA ALA A 475 -4.43 0.59 26.18
C ALA A 475 -4.69 -0.47 25.09
N PRO A 476 -5.03 -0.07 23.85
CA PRO A 476 -5.23 -1.03 22.77
C PRO A 476 -3.98 -1.91 22.66
N ALA A 477 -4.19 -3.23 22.69
CA ALA A 477 -3.12 -4.20 22.64
C ALA A 477 -2.44 -4.12 21.27
N ILE A 478 -1.35 -3.36 21.19
CA ILE A 478 -0.52 -3.25 20.00
C ILE A 478 0.12 -4.63 19.74
N CYS A 479 0.08 -5.09 18.48
CA CYS A 479 0.64 -6.38 18.11
C CYS A 479 2.11 -6.52 18.58
N PRO A 480 2.43 -7.50 19.45
CA PRO A 480 3.78 -7.66 20.01
C PRO A 480 4.80 -8.16 18.98
N ARG A 481 4.33 -8.60 17.80
CA ARG A 481 5.15 -9.18 16.73
C ARG A 481 5.61 -8.18 15.68
N ALA A 482 5.13 -6.95 15.73
CA ALA A 482 5.34 -6.01 14.65
C ALA A 482 6.80 -5.64 14.39
N THR A 483 7.63 -5.49 15.43
CA THR A 483 9.07 -5.23 15.23
C THR A 483 9.74 -6.38 14.49
N GLN A 484 9.31 -7.63 14.75
CA GLN A 484 9.85 -8.81 14.08
C GLN A 484 9.39 -8.87 12.61
N ILE A 485 8.16 -8.45 12.34
CA ILE A 485 7.57 -8.38 10.98
C ILE A 485 8.20 -7.24 10.17
N GLU A 486 8.46 -6.08 10.79
CA GLU A 486 9.17 -4.97 10.17
C GLU A 486 10.59 -5.39 9.74
N GLN A 487 11.33 -6.05 10.64
CA GLN A 487 12.66 -6.59 10.34
C GLN A 487 12.62 -7.67 9.25
N LEU A 488 11.51 -8.40 9.15
CA LEU A 488 11.30 -9.42 8.12
C LEU A 488 11.16 -8.81 6.72
N GLN A 489 10.64 -7.59 6.58
CA GLN A 489 10.39 -6.95 5.27
C GLN A 489 11.62 -6.94 4.37
N ARG A 490 12.81 -6.60 4.91
CA ARG A 490 14.06 -6.57 4.11
C ARG A 490 14.44 -7.95 3.55
N LYS A 491 14.24 -9.00 4.35
CA LYS A 491 14.50 -10.39 3.92
C LYS A 491 13.43 -10.87 2.94
N LEU A 492 12.19 -10.44 3.13
CA LEU A 492 11.08 -10.71 2.22
C LEU A 492 11.36 -10.10 0.84
N LEU A 493 11.80 -8.85 0.78
CA LEU A 493 12.19 -8.18 -0.46
C LEU A 493 13.27 -8.96 -1.21
N GLN A 494 14.34 -9.39 -0.53
CA GLN A 494 15.38 -10.21 -1.14
C GLN A 494 14.83 -11.54 -1.71
N CYS A 495 13.95 -12.21 -0.95
CA CYS A 495 13.31 -13.44 -1.38
C CYS A 495 12.47 -13.22 -2.64
N ILE A 496 11.58 -12.23 -2.61
CA ILE A 496 10.60 -11.97 -3.67
C ILE A 496 11.26 -11.42 -4.94
N THR A 497 12.27 -10.55 -4.84
CA THR A 497 13.05 -10.12 -6.01
C THR A 497 13.82 -11.29 -6.65
N SER A 498 14.36 -12.21 -5.85
CA SER A 498 14.96 -13.45 -6.38
C SER A 498 13.92 -14.36 -7.03
N PHE A 499 12.69 -14.36 -6.53
CA PHE A 499 11.58 -15.17 -7.04
C PHE A 499 11.02 -14.62 -8.35
N GLU A 500 10.89 -13.29 -8.47
CA GLU A 500 10.52 -12.57 -9.70
C GLU A 500 11.50 -12.88 -10.85
N GLY A 501 12.80 -12.92 -10.56
CA GLY A 501 13.83 -13.22 -11.57
C GLY A 501 13.62 -14.54 -12.33
N CYS A 502 12.88 -15.50 -11.76
CA CYS A 502 12.54 -16.78 -12.41
C CYS A 502 11.39 -16.70 -13.40
N THR A 503 10.50 -15.72 -13.27
CA THR A 503 9.34 -15.59 -14.17
C THR A 503 9.71 -14.88 -15.47
N ARG A 504 10.73 -14.01 -15.45
CA ARG A 504 11.14 -13.14 -16.57
C ARG A 504 12.01 -13.78 -17.65
N SER A 505 12.77 -14.84 -17.35
CA SER A 505 13.71 -15.40 -18.34
C SER A 505 13.07 -16.51 -19.17
N SER A 506 12.95 -16.26 -20.49
CA SER A 506 12.43 -17.19 -21.49
C SER A 506 13.33 -18.43 -21.70
N GLU A 507 14.57 -18.38 -21.18
CA GLU A 507 15.60 -19.42 -21.35
C GLU A 507 16.29 -19.81 -20.03
N ALA A 508 15.67 -19.53 -18.87
CA ALA A 508 16.27 -19.90 -17.60
C ALA A 508 16.42 -21.44 -17.52
N PRO A 509 17.64 -21.99 -17.37
CA PRO A 509 17.84 -23.43 -17.25
C PRO A 509 17.08 -23.95 -16.02
N GLN A 510 16.55 -25.18 -16.05
CA GLN A 510 15.79 -25.77 -14.92
C GLN A 510 16.53 -25.66 -13.56
N LYS A 511 17.87 -25.69 -13.58
CA LYS A 511 18.74 -25.47 -12.41
C LYS A 511 18.55 -24.09 -11.74
N SER A 512 18.17 -23.06 -12.49
CA SER A 512 17.87 -21.73 -11.95
C SER A 512 16.54 -21.69 -11.19
N GLY A 513 15.53 -22.43 -11.66
CA GLY A 513 14.23 -22.56 -10.99
C GLY A 513 14.34 -23.33 -9.67
N GLU A 514 15.10 -24.42 -9.65
CA GLU A 514 15.37 -25.20 -8.43
C GLU A 514 16.05 -24.34 -7.35
N GLN A 515 17.08 -23.56 -7.72
CA GLN A 515 17.78 -22.67 -6.79
C GLN A 515 16.86 -21.60 -6.18
N VAL A 516 15.91 -21.09 -6.95
CA VAL A 516 14.98 -20.08 -6.45
C VAL A 516 13.91 -20.66 -5.53
N ILE A 517 13.41 -21.86 -5.82
CA ILE A 517 12.55 -22.57 -4.88
C ILE A 517 13.30 -22.89 -3.59
N GLU A 518 14.57 -23.30 -3.67
CA GLU A 518 15.41 -23.51 -2.48
C GLU A 518 15.61 -22.22 -1.67
N ARG A 519 15.81 -21.07 -2.32
CA ARG A 519 15.88 -19.77 -1.61
C ARG A 519 14.55 -19.39 -0.97
N ALA A 520 13.43 -19.61 -1.65
CA ALA A 520 12.09 -19.39 -1.07
C ALA A 520 11.88 -20.30 0.15
N LEU A 521 12.23 -21.58 0.04
CA LEU A 521 12.21 -22.53 1.15
C LEU A 521 13.09 -22.10 2.31
N GLN A 522 14.31 -21.60 2.05
CA GLN A 522 15.21 -21.08 3.08
C GLN A 522 14.60 -19.87 3.80
N PHE A 523 13.96 -18.97 3.06
CA PHE A 523 13.27 -17.81 3.63
C PHE A 523 12.09 -18.23 4.51
N PHE A 524 11.17 -19.04 3.97
CA PHE A 524 9.96 -19.47 4.67
C PHE A 524 10.26 -20.37 5.89
N ASN A 525 11.35 -21.14 5.85
CA ASN A 525 11.82 -21.90 7.02
C ASN A 525 12.70 -21.12 8.00
N SER A 526 13.01 -19.85 7.70
CA SER A 526 13.99 -19.08 8.46
C SER A 526 13.54 -18.85 9.91
N LYS A 527 14.53 -18.66 10.80
CA LYS A 527 14.27 -18.23 12.18
C LYS A 527 13.50 -16.90 12.24
N ALA A 528 13.66 -16.05 11.23
CA ALA A 528 12.96 -14.76 11.16
C ALA A 528 11.45 -14.95 10.97
N ILE A 529 11.04 -15.84 10.05
CA ILE A 529 9.62 -16.20 9.88
C ILE A 529 9.05 -16.81 11.15
N LYS A 530 9.78 -17.73 11.80
CA LYS A 530 9.32 -18.36 13.05
C LYS A 530 9.22 -17.38 14.22
N ALA A 531 10.05 -16.33 14.23
CA ALA A 531 9.98 -15.28 15.25
C ALA A 531 8.79 -14.35 15.01
N ALA A 532 8.57 -13.94 13.75
CA ALA A 532 7.45 -13.10 13.34
C ALA A 532 6.09 -13.81 13.47
N PHE A 533 6.03 -15.09 13.07
CA PHE A 533 4.84 -15.93 13.08
C PHE A 533 5.16 -17.28 13.76
N PRO A 534 5.11 -17.33 15.11
CA PRO A 534 5.41 -18.54 15.86
C PRO A 534 4.38 -19.65 15.57
N PRO A 535 4.77 -20.93 15.74
CA PRO A 535 3.81 -22.02 15.68
C PRO A 535 2.74 -21.87 16.77
N LEU A 536 1.54 -22.35 16.47
CA LEU A 536 0.44 -22.44 17.43
C LEU A 536 0.88 -23.32 18.60
N MET A 537 0.76 -22.82 19.82
CA MET A 537 0.99 -23.59 21.04
C MET A 537 -0.21 -24.46 21.37
#